data_AF-A0A3M1P5Y1-F1
#
_entry.id   AF-A0A3M1P5Y1-F1
#
_cell.length_a   1.000
_cell.length_b   1.000
_cell.length_c   1.000
_cell.angle_alpha   90.00
_cell.angle_beta   90.00
_cell.angle_gamma   90.00
#
_symmetry.space_group_name_H-M   'P 1'
#
loop_
_entity.id
_entity.type
_entity.pdbx_description
1 polymer ?
#
loop_
_entity_poly.entity_id
_entity_poly.type
_entity_poly.pdbx_seq_one_letter_code
_entity_poly.pdbx_strand_id
1 'polypeptide(L)' 'MQEPITRNYAIAQAALEHAVYFLEIGASDRAATYFQFAAQNFQGIAKTLVEQEAWKARVQSQDLGTDEIIG' A
#
# COMPACT_ATOMS: atom_id res chain seq x y z
N MET A 1 6.12 8.01 14.87
CA MET A 1 4.94 7.89 13.98
C MET A 1 5.28 6.77 13.00
N GLN A 2 4.47 5.70 12.91
CA GLN A 2 4.78 4.55 12.03
C GLN A 2 4.47 4.95 10.57
N GLU A 3 5.35 4.62 9.61
CA GLU A 3 5.13 4.99 8.22
C GLU A 3 3.84 4.36 7.67
N PRO A 4 3.06 5.08 6.82
CA PRO A 4 1.76 4.61 6.34
C PRO A 4 1.79 3.24 5.67
N ILE A 5 2.87 2.92 4.94
CA ILE A 5 3.06 1.61 4.29
C ILE A 5 3.20 0.51 5.34
N THR A 6 4.07 0.68 6.33
CA THR A 6 4.30 -0.30 7.40
C THR A 6 3.03 -0.56 8.20
N ARG A 7 2.25 0.49 8.50
CA ARG A 7 0.97 0.34 9.20
C ARG A 7 -0.05 -0.46 8.37
N ASN A 8 -0.24 -0.10 7.10
CA ASN A 8 -1.20 -0.79 6.24
C ASN A 8 -0.80 -2.24 5.99
N TYR A 9 0.50 -2.53 5.91
CA TYR A 9 1.00 -3.89 5.75
C TYR A 9 0.66 -4.75 6.97
N ALA A 10 0.92 -4.24 8.19
CA ALA A 10 0.59 -4.95 9.42
C ALA A 10 -0.92 -5.22 9.55
N ILE A 11 -1.76 -4.25 9.16
CA ILE A 11 -3.22 -4.42 9.16
C ILE A 11 -3.66 -5.48 8.15
N ALA A 12 -3.10 -5.46 6.94
CA ALA A 12 -3.41 -6.45 5.91
C ALA A 12 -3.01 -7.86 6.34
N GLN A 13 -1.84 -8.03 6.96
CA GLN A 13 -1.37 -9.31 7.48
C GLN A 13 -2.31 -9.86 8.57
N ALA A 14 -2.66 -9.03 9.56
CA ALA A 14 -3.60 -9.43 10.61
C ALA A 14 -4.97 -9.82 10.03
N ALA A 15 -5.44 -9.10 9.00
CA ALA A 15 -6.68 -9.45 8.31
C ALA A 15 -6.61 -10.82 7.61
N LEU A 16 -5.48 -11.17 6.99
CA LEU A 16 -5.28 -12.49 6.39
C LEU A 16 -5.30 -13.61 7.44
N GLU A 17 -4.64 -13.40 8.59
CA GLU A 17 -4.64 -14.36 9.70
C GLU A 17 -6.07 -14.63 10.20
N HIS A 18 -6.88 -13.58 10.36
CA HIS A 18 -8.30 -13.72 10.69
C HIS A 18 -9.11 -14.41 9.60
N ALA A 19 -8.84 -14.13 8.32
CA ALA A 19 -9.54 -14.78 7.21
C ALA A 19 -9.32 -16.29 7.20
N VAL A 20 -8.07 -16.74 7.43
CA VAL A 20 -7.72 -18.16 7.53
C VAL A 20 -8.44 -18.81 8.71
N TYR A 21 -8.41 -18.19 9.89
CA TYR A 21 -9.16 -18.67 11.05
C TYR A 21 -10.66 -18.88 10.75
N PHE A 22 -11.29 -17.93 10.04
CA PHE A 22 -12.71 -18.06 9.69
C PHE A 22 -12.98 -19.15 8.66
N LEU A 23 -12.05 -19.44 7.74
CA LEU A 23 -12.16 -20.59 6.85
C LEU A 23 -12.09 -21.91 7.62
N GLU A 24 -11.18 -22.03 8.59
CA GLU A 24 -11.00 -23.26 9.39
C GLU A 24 -12.26 -23.63 10.17
N ILE A 25 -13.05 -22.64 10.61
CA ILE A 25 -14.32 -22.86 11.31
C ILE A 25 -15.56 -22.85 10.39
N GLY A 26 -15.36 -22.84 9.07
CA GLY A 26 -16.44 -22.87 8.07
C GLY A 26 -17.22 -21.55 7.90
N ALA A 27 -16.76 -20.46 8.51
CA ALA A 27 -17.40 -19.14 8.45
C ALA A 27 -16.95 -18.36 7.20
N SER A 28 -17.27 -18.88 6.02
CA SER A 28 -16.79 -18.38 4.72
C SER A 28 -17.11 -16.91 4.45
N ASP A 29 -18.30 -16.43 4.86
CA ASP A 29 -18.69 -15.01 4.66
C ASP A 29 -17.79 -14.06 5.46
N ARG A 30 -17.41 -14.46 6.68
CA ARG A 30 -16.49 -13.68 7.51
C ARG A 30 -15.09 -13.71 6.91
N ALA A 31 -14.63 -14.88 6.47
CA ALA A 31 -13.34 -15.01 5.80
C ALA A 31 -13.27 -14.09 4.57
N ALA A 32 -14.29 -14.09 3.72
CA ALA A 32 -14.39 -13.22 2.54
C ALA A 32 -14.29 -11.73 2.91
N THR A 33 -14.97 -11.33 3.99
CA THR A 33 -14.91 -9.95 4.49
C THR A 33 -13.48 -9.55 4.88
N TYR A 34 -12.76 -10.42 5.59
CA TYR A 34 -11.37 -10.15 5.98
C TYR A 34 -10.40 -10.18 4.79
N PHE A 35 -10.59 -11.07 3.81
CA PHE A 35 -9.82 -11.05 2.57
C PHE A 35 -10.01 -9.74 1.80
N GLN A 36 -11.26 -9.27 1.69
CA GLN A 36 -11.55 -7.98 1.04
C GLN A 36 -10.88 -6.83 1.78
N PHE A 37 -10.91 -6.84 3.12
CA PHE A 37 -10.25 -5.82 3.93
C PHE A 37 -8.72 -5.83 3.76
N ALA A 38 -8.09 -7.01 3.72
CA ALA A 38 -6.66 -7.14 3.41
C ALA A 38 -6.32 -6.56 2.03
N ALA A 39 -7.12 -6.90 1.00
CA ALA A 39 -6.93 -6.41 -0.36
C ALA A 39 -7.01 -4.88 -0.45
N GLN A 40 -7.95 -4.24 0.26
CA GLN A 40 -8.05 -2.78 0.33
C GLN A 40 -6.80 -2.13 0.94
N ASN A 41 -6.22 -2.74 1.98
CA ASN A 41 -4.99 -2.22 2.58
C ASN A 41 -3.79 -2.35 1.63
N PHE A 42 -3.66 -3.47 0.91
CA PHE A 42 -2.63 -3.63 -0.12
C PHE A 42 -2.80 -2.66 -1.30
N GLN A 43 -4.04 -2.40 -1.72
CA GLN A 43 -4.33 -1.36 -2.71
C GLN A 43 -3.89 0.03 -2.23
N GLY A 44 -4.12 0.35 -0.95
CA GLY A 44 -3.64 1.58 -0.33
C GLY A 44 -2.11 1.70 -0.38
N ILE A 45 -1.38 0.62 -0.06
CA ILE A 45 0.08 0.57 -0.17
C ILE A 45 0.54 0.80 -1.61
N ALA A 46 -0.05 0.10 -2.57
CA ALA A 46 0.30 0.22 -3.98
C ALA A 46 0.12 1.66 -4.47
N LYS A 47 -0.99 2.32 -4.09
CA LYS A 47 -1.24 3.72 -4.41
C LYS A 47 -0.14 4.63 -3.83
N THR A 48 0.22 4.47 -2.56
CA THR A 48 1.27 5.28 -1.94
C THR A 48 2.63 5.10 -2.63
N LEU A 49 2.99 3.88 -3.03
CA LEU A 49 4.24 3.62 -3.75
C LEU A 49 4.26 4.30 -5.13
N VAL A 50 3.14 4.24 -5.87
CA VAL A 50 3.01 4.93 -7.17
C VAL A 50 3.14 6.44 -7.01
N GLU A 51 2.51 7.02 -5.98
CA GLU A 51 2.61 8.45 -5.67
C GLU A 51 4.04 8.87 -5.30
N GLN A 52 4.77 8.04 -4.56
CA GLN A 52 6.17 8.28 -4.21
C GLN A 52 7.09 8.26 -5.45
N GLU A 53 6.92 7.29 -6.34
CA GLU A 53 7.71 7.20 -7.57
C GLU A 53 7.40 8.36 -8.53
N ALA A 54 6.12 8.74 -8.67
CA ALA A 54 5.73 9.89 -9.47
C ALA A 54 6.32 11.20 -8.93
N TRP A 55 6.42 11.35 -7.60
CA TRP A 55 7.07 12.50 -6.98
C TRP A 55 8.57 12.54 -7.26
N LYS A 56 9.28 11.42 -7.09
CA LYS A 56 10.73 11.33 -7.37
C LYS A 56 11.04 11.69 -8.83
N ALA A 57 10.26 11.17 -9.78
CA ALA A 57 10.42 11.48 -11.20
C ALA A 57 10.25 12.99 -11.49
N ARG A 58 9.28 13.65 -10.82
CA ARG A 58 9.08 15.11 -10.95
C ARG A 58 10.27 15.89 -10.41
N VAL A 59 10.78 15.54 -9.24
CA VAL A 59 11.93 16.21 -8.62
C VAL A 59 13.17 16.09 -9.53
N GLN A 60 13.46 14.87 -10.03
CA GLN A 60 14.58 14.64 -10.96
C GLN A 60 14.45 15.44 -12.26
N SER A 61 13.23 15.60 -12.79
CA SER A 61 13.01 16.40 -14.00
C SER A 61 13.22 17.91 -13.79
N GLN A 62 13.01 18.41 -12.56
CA GLN A 62 13.24 19.83 -12.24
C GLN A 62 14.73 20.15 -12.09
N ASP A 63 15.50 19.24 -11.48
CA ASP A 63 16.96 19.41 -11.34
C ASP A 63 17.65 19.46 -12.71
N LEU A 64 17.19 18.67 -13.69
CA LEU A 64 17.72 18.69 -15.06
C LEU A 64 17.34 19.96 -15.85
N GLY A 65 16.22 20.60 -15.52
CA GLY A 65 15.76 21.82 -16.20
C GLY A 65 16.45 23.11 -15.72
N THR A 66 17.06 23.10 -14.54
CA THR A 66 17.80 24.25 -13.99
C THR A 66 19.23 24.36 -14.52
N ASP A 67 19.84 23.27 -14.97
CA ASP A 67 21.21 23.28 -15.52
C ASP A 67 21.28 23.81 -16.96
N GLU A 68 20.19 23.73 -17.75
CA GLU A 68 20.16 24.24 -19.14
C GLU A 68 19.95 25.76 -19.26
N ILE A 69 19.59 26.47 -18.19
CA ILE A 69 19.26 27.90 -18.24
C ILE A 69 20.45 28.79 -17.78
N ILE A 70 21.54 28.21 -17.26
CA ILE A 70 22.72 28.94 -16.75
C ILE A 70 23.98 28.64 -17.60
N GLY A 71 23.82 28.18 -18.84
CA GLY A 71 24.89 27.99 -19.83
C GLY A 71 25.04 29.14 -20.81
#